data_AF-A0A2E6A4E2-F1
#
_entry.id   AF-A0A2E6A4E2-F1
#
_cell.length_a   1.000
_cell.length_b   1.000
_cell.length_c   1.000
_cell.angle_alpha   90.00
_cell.angle_beta   90.00
_cell.angle_gamma   90.00
#
_symmetry.space_group_name_H-M   'P 1'
#
loop_
_entity.id
_entity.type
_entity.pdbx_description
1 polymer ?
#
loop_
_entity_poly.entity_id
_entity_poly.type
_entity_poly.pdbx_seq_one_letter_code
_entity_poly.pdbx_strand_id
1 'polypeptide(L)'
;MSNESSAAPQYDVVIIGAGFSGMYMLHRARDLMGLSARVIEAGDGVGGTWYWNRYPGARCDSESYYYSYSFSSELEQEWKWSSRYPGQPEILTYLDHVADRFDLRRDIQFETTVASAHFNDAENYWTLGFDGSDETVTARFVVGAVGCLSLRNTPNFPGLDSFKGDWYHTGAWPHEGVDFSGKRVGLIGTGSTGIQATPVIAAEADHLTIFQRTPNFSIPARNAPLDAETAAEIKANYAEIRQRCRESGNGFPFEIIERLASDVSDEERNSIYEALWEQGGFRFLAESFSDLV
;
A
#
# COMPACT_ATOMS: atom_id res chain seq x y z
N MET A 1 -26.03 37.77 -29.32
CA MET A 1 -24.92 37.02 -28.71
C MET A 1 -25.56 35.95 -27.86
N SER A 2 -25.54 34.72 -28.35
CA SER A 2 -26.12 33.54 -27.71
C SER A 2 -25.36 33.23 -26.44
N ASN A 3 -26.09 33.17 -25.33
CA ASN A 3 -25.61 32.66 -24.05
C ASN A 3 -25.53 31.13 -24.20
N GLU A 4 -24.41 30.63 -24.73
CA GLU A 4 -24.13 29.19 -24.68
C GLU A 4 -23.89 28.86 -23.20
N SER A 5 -24.86 28.15 -22.62
CA SER A 5 -24.70 27.52 -21.32
C SER A 5 -23.53 26.54 -21.46
N SER A 6 -22.37 26.93 -20.94
CA SER A 6 -21.28 26.02 -20.57
C SER A 6 -21.90 24.73 -20.00
N ALA A 7 -21.74 23.62 -20.73
CA ALA A 7 -22.32 22.35 -20.30
C ALA A 7 -21.57 21.91 -19.02
N ALA A 8 -22.32 21.61 -17.96
CA ALA A 8 -21.73 21.12 -16.72
C ALA A 8 -20.92 19.83 -17.00
N PRO A 9 -19.77 19.63 -16.33
CA PRO A 9 -19.00 18.40 -16.49
C PRO A 9 -19.83 17.19 -16.05
N GLN A 10 -19.49 16.01 -16.57
CA GLN A 10 -20.20 14.76 -16.27
C GLN A 10 -20.14 14.38 -14.78
N TYR A 11 -19.04 14.70 -14.11
CA TYR A 11 -18.81 14.42 -12.69
C TYR A 11 -18.35 15.67 -11.94
N ASP A 12 -18.63 15.72 -10.64
CA ASP A 12 -18.01 16.69 -9.75
C ASP A 12 -16.55 16.31 -9.51
N VAL A 13 -16.27 15.02 -9.26
CA VAL A 13 -14.93 14.52 -8.92
C VAL A 13 -14.57 13.28 -9.73
N VAL A 14 -13.41 13.28 -10.38
CA VAL A 14 -12.78 12.07 -10.91
C VAL A 14 -11.54 11.74 -10.11
N ILE A 15 -11.43 10.48 -9.69
CA ILE A 15 -10.36 9.96 -8.84
C ILE A 15 -9.56 8.95 -9.65
N ILE A 16 -8.23 9.07 -9.65
CA ILE A 16 -7.36 8.18 -10.43
C ILE A 16 -6.70 7.18 -9.48
N GLY A 17 -7.08 5.91 -9.57
CA GLY A 17 -6.61 4.79 -8.76
C GLY A 17 -7.61 4.32 -7.70
N ALA A 18 -7.77 3.01 -7.55
CA ALA A 18 -8.65 2.31 -6.60
C ALA A 18 -7.87 1.62 -5.47
N GLY A 19 -6.77 2.23 -5.02
CA GLY A 19 -6.09 1.87 -3.78
C GLY A 19 -6.79 2.43 -2.53
N PHE A 20 -6.10 2.39 -1.39
CA PHE A 20 -6.60 2.95 -0.12
C PHE A 20 -7.12 4.40 -0.24
N SER A 21 -6.31 5.28 -0.82
CA SER A 21 -6.68 6.70 -0.94
C SER A 21 -7.87 6.91 -1.87
N GLY A 22 -7.91 6.21 -3.00
CA GLY A 22 -8.95 6.40 -4.01
C GLY A 22 -10.32 5.89 -3.57
N MET A 23 -10.37 4.69 -2.98
CA MET A 23 -11.60 4.16 -2.41
C MET A 23 -12.13 5.03 -1.27
N TYR A 24 -11.24 5.50 -0.38
CA TYR A 24 -11.67 6.42 0.67
C TYR A 24 -12.16 7.76 0.11
N MET A 25 -11.47 8.32 -0.89
CA MET A 25 -11.91 9.55 -1.53
C MET A 25 -13.28 9.40 -2.20
N LEU A 26 -13.55 8.25 -2.83
CA LEU A 26 -14.84 7.94 -3.41
C LEU A 26 -15.93 7.91 -2.34
N HIS A 27 -15.71 7.17 -1.25
CA HIS A 27 -16.63 7.13 -0.11
C HIS A 27 -16.90 8.54 0.44
N ARG A 28 -15.85 9.35 0.62
CA ARG A 28 -15.98 10.73 1.12
C ARG A 28 -16.78 11.63 0.17
N ALA A 29 -16.45 11.63 -1.11
CA ALA A 29 -17.11 12.49 -2.10
C ALA A 29 -18.58 12.08 -2.31
N ARG A 30 -18.82 10.78 -2.52
CA ARG A 30 -20.16 10.27 -2.84
C ARG A 30 -21.07 10.21 -1.62
N ASP A 31 -20.64 9.54 -0.55
CA ASP A 31 -21.54 9.20 0.55
C ASP A 31 -21.66 10.30 1.60
N LEU A 32 -20.58 11.07 1.82
CA LEU A 32 -20.58 12.11 2.85
C LEU A 32 -20.85 13.51 2.31
N MET A 33 -20.49 13.78 1.04
CA MET A 33 -20.66 15.09 0.42
C MET A 33 -21.79 15.12 -0.62
N GLY A 34 -22.30 13.96 -1.06
CA GLY A 34 -23.37 13.88 -2.07
C GLY A 34 -22.93 14.31 -3.47
N LEU A 35 -21.63 14.26 -3.77
CA LEU A 35 -21.06 14.63 -5.06
C LEU A 35 -21.12 13.46 -6.05
N SER A 36 -21.31 13.76 -7.33
CA SER A 36 -21.11 12.79 -8.40
C SER A 36 -19.63 12.48 -8.56
N ALA A 37 -19.24 11.23 -8.32
CA ALA A 37 -17.84 10.82 -8.31
C ALA A 37 -17.62 9.55 -9.14
N ARG A 38 -16.45 9.46 -9.77
CA ARG A 38 -16.01 8.28 -10.53
C ARG A 38 -14.55 8.00 -10.24
N VAL A 39 -14.22 6.75 -9.93
CA VAL A 39 -12.84 6.27 -9.86
C VAL A 39 -12.48 5.62 -11.20
N ILE A 40 -11.28 5.88 -11.70
CA ILE A 40 -10.68 5.21 -12.85
C ILE A 40 -9.50 4.37 -12.36
N GLU A 41 -9.51 3.07 -12.61
CA GLU A 41 -8.48 2.11 -12.18
C GLU A 41 -7.96 1.30 -13.37
N ALA A 42 -6.64 1.14 -13.42
CA ALA A 42 -5.96 0.42 -14.50
C ALA A 42 -6.10 -1.11 -14.36
N GLY A 43 -6.15 -1.63 -13.12
CA GLY A 43 -6.42 -3.03 -12.84
C GLY A 43 -7.88 -3.43 -13.03
N ASP A 44 -8.15 -4.74 -13.00
CA ASP A 44 -9.51 -5.32 -13.04
C ASP A 44 -10.18 -5.41 -11.65
N GLY A 45 -9.53 -4.88 -10.62
CA GLY A 45 -10.00 -4.93 -9.25
C GLY A 45 -9.45 -3.82 -8.37
N VAL A 46 -9.98 -3.71 -7.14
CA VAL A 46 -9.52 -2.73 -6.16
C VAL A 46 -8.23 -3.20 -5.49
N GLY A 47 -7.58 -2.29 -4.74
CA GLY A 47 -6.51 -2.64 -3.81
C GLY A 47 -5.19 -1.93 -4.08
N GLY A 48 -5.00 -1.36 -5.27
CA GLY A 48 -3.81 -0.60 -5.64
C GLY A 48 -2.53 -1.42 -5.45
N THR A 49 -1.64 -0.99 -4.55
CA THR A 49 -0.42 -1.74 -4.19
C THR A 49 -0.69 -3.22 -3.93
N TRP A 50 -1.76 -3.54 -3.22
CA TRP A 50 -2.12 -4.89 -2.82
C TRP A 50 -2.79 -5.69 -3.93
N TYR A 51 -3.24 -5.04 -5.00
CA TYR A 51 -3.67 -5.72 -6.21
C TYR A 51 -2.46 -6.17 -7.05
N TRP A 52 -1.46 -5.29 -7.21
CA TRP A 52 -0.31 -5.52 -8.11
C TRP A 52 0.85 -6.34 -7.50
N ASN A 53 1.12 -6.19 -6.20
CA ASN A 53 2.31 -6.77 -5.55
C ASN A 53 2.04 -8.17 -4.98
N ARG A 54 1.84 -9.15 -5.86
CA ARG A 54 1.52 -10.55 -5.50
C ARG A 54 2.75 -11.47 -5.39
N TYR A 55 3.95 -10.89 -5.32
CA TYR A 55 5.17 -11.67 -5.20
C TYR A 55 5.18 -12.48 -3.89
N PRO A 56 5.86 -13.64 -3.85
CA PRO A 56 5.91 -14.48 -2.66
C PRO A 56 6.47 -13.71 -1.47
N GLY A 57 5.78 -13.76 -0.33
CA GLY A 57 6.22 -13.08 0.90
C GLY A 57 5.79 -11.61 1.03
N ALA A 58 5.11 -11.02 0.03
CA ALA A 58 4.60 -9.65 0.09
C ALA A 58 3.77 -9.40 1.36
N ARG A 59 4.17 -8.40 2.14
CA ARG A 59 3.60 -8.10 3.46
C ARG A 59 3.70 -6.62 3.80
N CYS A 60 2.80 -6.14 4.66
CA CYS A 60 2.92 -4.82 5.23
C CYS A 60 3.96 -4.78 6.35
N ASP A 61 4.60 -3.63 6.54
CA ASP A 61 5.53 -3.30 7.63
C ASP A 61 4.85 -2.48 8.75
N SER A 62 3.58 -2.14 8.57
CA SER A 62 2.67 -1.60 9.58
C SER A 62 1.84 -2.71 10.19
N GLU A 63 1.62 -2.67 11.51
CA GLU A 63 0.80 -3.68 12.18
C GLU A 63 -0.66 -3.56 11.73
N SER A 64 -1.32 -4.73 11.68
CA SER A 64 -2.60 -4.97 11.02
C SER A 64 -3.71 -4.00 11.43
N TYR A 65 -3.77 -3.68 12.72
CA TYR A 65 -4.84 -2.88 13.30
C TYR A 65 -4.74 -1.39 12.96
N TYR A 66 -3.55 -0.83 12.73
CA TYR A 66 -3.44 0.54 12.23
C TYR A 66 -3.21 0.65 10.72
N TYR A 67 -2.84 -0.45 10.05
CA TYR A 67 -2.81 -0.53 8.58
C TYR A 67 -4.19 -0.84 7.98
N SER A 68 -5.18 -0.03 8.36
CA SER A 68 -6.58 -0.20 7.96
C SER A 68 -7.33 1.12 8.09
N TYR A 69 -8.50 1.23 7.49
CA TYR A 69 -9.32 2.43 7.59
C TYR A 69 -9.86 2.65 9.01
N SER A 70 -9.89 3.92 9.42
CA SER A 70 -10.36 4.35 10.74
C SER A 70 -11.63 5.21 10.70
N PHE A 71 -12.37 5.19 9.59
CA PHE A 71 -13.55 6.05 9.41
C PHE A 71 -14.87 5.40 9.84
N SER A 72 -14.87 4.09 10.10
CA SER A 72 -16.03 3.32 10.59
C SER A 72 -15.58 2.42 11.74
N SER A 73 -16.13 2.67 12.92
CA SER A 73 -15.91 1.83 14.09
C SER A 73 -16.49 0.42 13.88
N GLU A 74 -17.59 0.30 13.16
CA GLU A 74 -18.20 -1.00 12.84
C GLU A 74 -17.24 -1.86 12.01
N LEU A 75 -16.56 -1.26 11.02
CA LEU A 75 -15.55 -1.95 10.21
C LEU A 75 -14.37 -2.43 11.07
N GLU A 76 -13.87 -1.57 11.97
CA GLU A 76 -12.78 -1.91 12.89
C GLU A 76 -13.14 -3.06 13.84
N GLN A 77 -14.39 -3.07 14.33
CA GLN A 77 -14.88 -4.10 15.25
C GLN A 77 -15.24 -5.41 14.54
N GLU A 78 -15.71 -5.36 13.29
CA GLU A 78 -16.10 -6.53 12.50
C GLU A 78 -14.89 -7.29 11.98
N TRP A 79 -13.93 -6.58 11.37
CA TRP A 79 -12.80 -7.22 10.72
C TRP A 79 -11.88 -7.93 11.74
N LYS A 80 -11.28 -9.04 11.33
CA LYS A 80 -10.38 -9.85 12.15
C LYS A 80 -9.12 -10.15 11.37
N TRP A 81 -8.01 -9.59 11.84
CA TRP A 81 -6.69 -9.86 11.28
C TRP A 81 -6.13 -11.18 11.82
N SER A 82 -5.51 -11.96 10.94
CA SER A 82 -4.93 -13.26 11.27
C SER A 82 -3.61 -13.15 12.04
N SER A 83 -2.85 -12.08 11.79
CA SER A 83 -1.49 -11.91 12.29
C SER A 83 -1.14 -10.44 12.48
N ARG A 84 -0.05 -10.19 13.22
CA ARG A 84 0.44 -8.84 13.50
C ARG A 84 0.74 -8.06 12.23
N TYR A 85 1.33 -8.71 11.23
CA TYR A 85 1.62 -8.15 9.91
C TYR A 85 0.98 -9.02 8.84
N PRO A 86 -0.22 -8.70 8.32
CA PRO A 86 -0.92 -9.55 7.37
C PRO A 86 -0.21 -9.52 6.01
N GLY A 87 -0.26 -10.66 5.31
CA GLY A 87 0.29 -10.77 3.95
C GLY A 87 -0.61 -10.08 2.93
N GLN A 88 -0.08 -9.88 1.71
CA GLN A 88 -0.83 -9.25 0.62
C GLN A 88 -2.23 -9.85 0.40
N PRO A 89 -2.45 -11.19 0.40
CA PRO A 89 -3.78 -11.74 0.13
C PRO A 89 -4.83 -11.28 1.14
N GLU A 90 -4.48 -11.20 2.42
CA GLU A 90 -5.42 -10.80 3.47
C GLU A 90 -5.75 -9.31 3.41
N ILE A 91 -4.75 -8.47 3.09
CA ILE A 91 -4.96 -7.03 2.91
C ILE A 91 -5.82 -6.76 1.69
N LEU A 92 -5.61 -7.48 0.59
CA LEU A 92 -6.48 -7.39 -0.59
C LEU A 92 -7.92 -7.79 -0.24
N THR A 93 -8.14 -8.90 0.46
CA THR A 93 -9.47 -9.31 0.93
C THR A 93 -10.13 -8.27 1.82
N TYR A 94 -9.37 -7.61 2.70
CA TYR A 94 -9.87 -6.48 3.49
C TYR A 94 -10.37 -5.34 2.61
N LEU A 95 -9.58 -4.95 1.60
CA LEU A 95 -9.93 -3.87 0.68
C LEU A 95 -11.13 -4.26 -0.19
N ASP A 96 -11.22 -5.51 -0.61
CA ASP A 96 -12.37 -6.04 -1.32
C ASP A 96 -13.64 -5.95 -0.47
N HIS A 97 -13.56 -6.37 0.80
CA HIS A 97 -14.64 -6.28 1.78
C HIS A 97 -15.09 -4.84 1.98
N VAL A 98 -14.16 -3.88 2.10
CA VAL A 98 -14.50 -2.45 2.20
C VAL A 98 -15.24 -1.98 0.96
N ALA A 99 -14.74 -2.30 -0.23
CA ALA A 99 -15.36 -1.88 -1.47
C ALA A 99 -16.78 -2.48 -1.65
N ASP A 100 -17.07 -3.66 -1.10
CA ASP A 100 -18.41 -4.26 -1.12
C ASP A 100 -19.31 -3.65 -0.05
N ARG A 101 -18.80 -3.52 1.18
CA ARG A 101 -19.52 -2.99 2.34
C ARG A 101 -20.07 -1.59 2.09
N PHE A 102 -19.29 -0.75 1.41
CA PHE A 102 -19.67 0.62 1.08
C PHE A 102 -20.12 0.77 -0.37
N ASP A 103 -20.43 -0.33 -1.07
CA ASP A 103 -20.96 -0.33 -2.44
C ASP A 103 -20.14 0.57 -3.41
N LEU A 104 -18.81 0.52 -3.30
CA LEU A 104 -17.91 1.41 -4.04
C LEU A 104 -17.79 1.00 -5.50
N ARG A 105 -17.81 -0.30 -5.80
CA ARG A 105 -17.50 -0.86 -7.13
C ARG A 105 -18.34 -0.29 -8.27
N ARG A 106 -19.61 0.05 -8.02
CA ARG A 106 -20.50 0.61 -9.05
C ARG A 106 -20.01 1.95 -9.63
N ASP A 107 -19.19 2.67 -8.86
CA ASP A 107 -18.65 3.97 -9.22
C ASP A 107 -17.14 3.89 -9.55
N ILE A 108 -16.63 2.68 -9.81
CA ILE A 108 -15.26 2.43 -10.27
C ILE A 108 -15.32 1.88 -11.70
N GLN A 109 -14.58 2.51 -12.59
CA GLN A 109 -14.31 2.01 -13.94
C GLN A 109 -12.94 1.34 -13.93
N PHE A 110 -12.94 0.01 -14.02
CA PHE A 110 -11.75 -0.83 -14.08
C PHE A 110 -11.17 -0.92 -15.49
N GLU A 111 -10.00 -1.56 -15.61
CA GLU A 111 -9.31 -1.83 -16.87
C GLU A 111 -9.12 -0.57 -17.74
N THR A 112 -8.99 0.59 -17.10
CA THR A 112 -8.93 1.89 -17.76
C THR A 112 -7.76 2.70 -17.23
N THR A 113 -6.82 3.04 -18.10
CA THR A 113 -5.66 3.86 -17.74
C THR A 113 -5.87 5.30 -18.20
N VAL A 114 -5.76 6.26 -17.28
CA VAL A 114 -5.77 7.70 -17.63
C VAL A 114 -4.44 8.05 -18.29
N ALA A 115 -4.49 8.57 -19.51
CA ALA A 115 -3.31 8.99 -20.28
C ALA A 115 -3.06 10.50 -20.21
N SER A 116 -4.13 11.30 -20.02
CA SER A 116 -4.03 12.75 -19.98
C SER A 116 -5.10 13.38 -19.09
N ALA A 117 -4.80 14.58 -18.57
CA ALA A 117 -5.75 15.44 -17.90
C ALA A 117 -5.47 16.88 -18.32
N HIS A 118 -6.44 17.50 -19.01
CA HIS A 118 -6.32 18.86 -19.52
C HIS A 118 -7.35 19.75 -18.84
N PHE A 119 -6.90 20.82 -18.21
CA PHE A 119 -7.79 21.83 -17.66
C PHE A 119 -8.26 22.79 -18.77
N ASN A 120 -9.55 23.06 -18.82
CA ASN A 120 -10.15 24.03 -19.71
C ASN A 120 -10.49 25.30 -18.91
N ASP A 121 -9.73 26.37 -19.09
CA ASP A 121 -9.93 27.64 -18.38
C ASP A 121 -11.26 28.32 -18.71
N ALA A 122 -11.77 28.18 -19.94
CA ALA A 122 -13.01 28.84 -20.37
C ALA A 122 -14.24 28.19 -19.71
N GLU A 123 -14.22 26.86 -19.59
CA GLU A 123 -15.34 26.07 -19.05
C GLU A 123 -15.15 25.67 -17.57
N ASN A 124 -13.95 25.91 -17.04
CA ASN A 124 -13.54 25.68 -15.65
C ASN A 124 -13.67 24.22 -15.20
N TYR A 125 -13.34 23.25 -16.06
CA TYR A 125 -13.31 21.83 -15.71
C TYR A 125 -12.14 21.11 -16.37
N TRP A 126 -11.87 19.88 -15.92
CA TRP A 126 -10.89 18.98 -16.49
C TRP A 126 -11.52 18.06 -17.52
N THR A 127 -10.79 17.76 -18.59
CA THR A 127 -11.05 16.67 -19.52
C THR A 127 -9.96 15.63 -19.37
N LEU A 128 -10.33 14.40 -19.01
CA LEU A 128 -9.43 13.26 -18.88
C LEU A 128 -9.54 12.38 -20.13
N GLY A 129 -8.40 12.02 -20.70
CA GLY A 129 -8.29 11.06 -21.80
C GLY A 129 -7.74 9.72 -21.33
N PHE A 130 -8.10 8.66 -22.03
CA PHE A 130 -7.71 7.29 -21.69
C PHE A 130 -6.72 6.71 -22.70
N ASP A 131 -5.84 5.82 -22.23
CA ASP A 131 -4.89 5.15 -23.10
C ASP A 131 -5.61 4.25 -24.12
N GLY A 132 -5.23 4.34 -25.39
CA GLY A 132 -5.81 3.55 -26.47
C GLY A 132 -7.29 3.83 -26.81
N SER A 133 -7.88 4.93 -26.32
CA SER A 133 -9.29 5.29 -26.56
C SER A 133 -9.47 6.77 -26.89
N ASP A 134 -10.44 7.08 -27.76
CA ASP A 134 -10.90 8.44 -28.05
C ASP A 134 -11.96 8.92 -27.04
N GLU A 135 -12.41 8.05 -26.13
CA GLU A 135 -13.35 8.42 -25.07
C GLU A 135 -12.69 9.35 -24.06
N THR A 136 -13.49 10.29 -23.54
CA THR A 136 -13.06 11.24 -22.51
C THR A 136 -14.11 11.36 -21.42
N VAL A 137 -13.65 11.71 -20.22
CA VAL A 137 -14.52 12.08 -19.10
C VAL A 137 -14.22 13.50 -18.65
N THR A 138 -15.26 14.24 -18.27
CA THR A 138 -15.13 15.60 -17.75
C THR A 138 -15.44 15.67 -16.25
N ALA A 139 -14.67 16.47 -15.51
CA ALA A 139 -14.87 16.64 -14.08
C ALA A 139 -14.48 18.02 -13.56
N ARG A 140 -15.18 18.54 -12.54
CA ARG A 140 -14.78 19.79 -11.88
C ARG A 140 -13.46 19.64 -11.13
N PHE A 141 -13.28 18.53 -10.43
CA PHE A 141 -12.08 18.22 -9.65
C PHE A 141 -11.47 16.90 -10.09
N VAL A 142 -10.14 16.82 -10.05
CA VAL A 142 -9.38 15.59 -10.28
C VAL A 142 -8.52 15.30 -9.06
N VAL A 143 -8.63 14.08 -8.53
CA VAL A 143 -7.84 13.61 -7.38
C VAL A 143 -6.91 12.50 -7.84
N GLY A 144 -5.60 12.76 -7.79
CA GLY A 144 -4.57 11.76 -8.05
C GLY A 144 -4.37 10.83 -6.85
N ALA A 145 -4.99 9.66 -6.87
CA ALA A 145 -4.80 8.59 -5.89
C ALA A 145 -3.84 7.49 -6.42
N VAL A 146 -2.87 7.89 -7.25
CA VAL A 146 -2.01 7.00 -8.05
C VAL A 146 -0.93 6.24 -7.25
N GLY A 147 -0.76 6.57 -5.97
CA GLY A 147 0.26 5.96 -5.09
C GLY A 147 1.69 6.44 -5.37
N CYS A 148 2.54 6.45 -4.34
CA CYS A 148 3.94 6.87 -4.46
C CYS A 148 4.89 5.75 -4.94
N LEU A 149 4.41 4.50 -5.01
CA LEU A 149 5.19 3.30 -5.33
C LEU A 149 4.54 2.42 -6.42
N SER A 150 3.77 3.03 -7.33
CA SER A 150 3.00 2.32 -8.37
C SER A 150 3.75 2.15 -9.69
N LEU A 151 4.67 3.08 -10.02
CA LEU A 151 5.48 2.98 -11.24
C LEU A 151 6.65 2.01 -11.03
N ARG A 152 6.74 1.03 -11.93
CA ARG A 152 7.79 0.01 -11.93
C ARG A 152 9.09 0.62 -12.45
N ASN A 153 10.18 0.41 -11.72
CA ASN A 153 11.52 0.70 -12.21
C ASN A 153 12.15 -0.59 -12.72
N THR A 154 12.07 -0.83 -14.02
CA THR A 154 12.74 -1.95 -14.68
C THR A 154 14.11 -1.48 -15.17
N PRO A 155 15.23 -1.92 -14.54
CA PRO A 155 16.55 -1.52 -15.00
C PRO A 155 16.80 -2.06 -16.41
N ASN A 156 17.37 -1.23 -17.28
CA ASN A 156 17.75 -1.64 -18.62
C ASN A 156 19.03 -2.49 -18.56
N PHE A 157 18.89 -3.81 -18.56
CA PHE A 157 20.01 -4.74 -18.62
C PHE A 157 20.35 -5.09 -20.07
N PRO A 158 21.60 -4.86 -20.52
CA PRO A 158 22.03 -5.33 -21.84
C PRO A 158 21.81 -6.84 -21.99
N GLY A 159 21.07 -7.23 -23.02
CA GLY A 159 20.77 -8.63 -23.31
C GLY A 159 19.53 -9.21 -22.61
N LEU A 160 18.76 -8.42 -21.84
CA LEU A 160 17.53 -8.88 -21.19
C LEU A 160 16.56 -9.53 -22.19
N ASP A 161 16.33 -8.90 -23.35
CA ASP A 161 15.43 -9.41 -24.39
C ASP A 161 15.89 -10.74 -25.02
N SER A 162 17.17 -11.09 -24.84
CA SER A 162 17.74 -12.35 -25.34
C SER A 162 17.74 -13.48 -24.30
N PHE A 163 17.41 -13.17 -23.04
CA PHE A 163 17.31 -14.15 -21.97
C PHE A 163 16.20 -15.17 -22.29
N LYS A 164 16.53 -16.46 -22.17
CA LYS A 164 15.63 -17.56 -22.56
C LYS A 164 14.77 -18.09 -21.42
N GLY A 165 15.06 -17.69 -20.19
CA GLY A 165 14.22 -18.00 -19.03
C GLY A 165 13.14 -16.94 -18.83
N ASP A 166 12.19 -17.27 -17.97
CA ASP A 166 11.17 -16.31 -17.54
C ASP A 166 11.79 -15.25 -16.63
N TRP A 167 11.30 -14.02 -16.73
CA TRP A 167 11.63 -12.95 -15.79
C TRP A 167 10.36 -12.21 -15.39
N TYR A 168 10.33 -11.76 -14.14
CA TYR A 168 9.18 -11.11 -13.53
C TYR A 168 9.64 -9.89 -12.75
N HIS A 169 8.82 -8.84 -12.74
CA HIS A 169 8.98 -7.70 -11.85
C HIS A 169 8.00 -7.85 -10.68
N THR A 170 8.47 -7.71 -9.44
CA THR A 170 7.65 -7.94 -8.23
C THR A 170 6.42 -7.02 -8.14
N GLY A 171 6.53 -5.79 -8.65
CA GLY A 171 5.39 -4.86 -8.80
C GLY A 171 4.41 -5.15 -9.94
N ALA A 172 4.55 -6.25 -10.68
CA ALA A 172 3.58 -6.75 -11.66
C ALA A 172 3.67 -8.28 -11.73
N TRP A 173 3.48 -8.90 -10.57
CA TRP A 173 3.61 -10.33 -10.42
C TRP A 173 2.41 -11.06 -11.06
N PRO A 174 2.62 -12.21 -11.73
CA PRO A 174 1.51 -13.01 -12.26
C PRO A 174 0.48 -13.35 -11.17
N HIS A 175 -0.80 -13.26 -11.49
CA HIS A 175 -1.89 -13.49 -10.52
C HIS A 175 -1.99 -14.95 -10.09
N GLU A 176 -1.65 -15.86 -11.00
CA GLU A 176 -1.57 -17.30 -10.81
C GLU A 176 -0.33 -17.74 -10.01
N GLY A 177 0.59 -16.81 -9.73
CA GLY A 177 1.85 -17.09 -9.08
C GLY A 177 2.91 -17.67 -10.02
N VAL A 178 4.05 -18.06 -9.47
CA VAL A 178 5.18 -18.64 -10.20
C VAL A 178 5.71 -19.81 -9.40
N ASP A 179 5.78 -20.99 -10.00
CA ASP A 179 6.39 -22.18 -9.42
C ASP A 179 7.92 -22.12 -9.58
N PHE A 180 8.65 -22.23 -8.48
CA PHE A 180 10.11 -22.25 -8.43
C PHE A 180 10.71 -23.65 -8.29
N SER A 181 9.88 -24.68 -8.13
CA SER A 181 10.31 -26.06 -7.92
C SER A 181 11.28 -26.52 -9.02
N GLY A 182 12.47 -26.97 -8.62
CA GLY A 182 13.51 -27.43 -9.55
C GLY A 182 14.16 -26.33 -10.39
N LYS A 183 13.85 -25.05 -10.15
CA LYS A 183 14.42 -23.91 -10.89
C LYS A 183 15.64 -23.34 -10.19
N ARG A 184 16.54 -22.78 -11.01
CA ARG A 184 17.62 -21.91 -10.56
C ARG A 184 17.18 -20.46 -10.74
N VAL A 185 17.04 -19.73 -9.65
CA VAL A 185 16.43 -18.39 -9.62
C VAL A 185 17.50 -17.33 -9.36
N GLY A 186 17.42 -16.21 -10.08
CA GLY A 186 18.18 -14.99 -9.80
C GLY A 186 17.25 -13.91 -9.25
N LEU A 187 17.62 -13.28 -8.13
CA LEU A 187 16.89 -12.16 -7.53
C LEU A 187 17.75 -10.90 -7.53
N ILE A 188 17.26 -9.83 -8.15
CA ILE A 188 17.98 -8.56 -8.27
C ILE A 188 17.35 -7.52 -7.35
N GLY A 189 18.16 -6.96 -6.45
CA GLY A 189 17.73 -5.94 -5.50
C GLY A 189 17.35 -6.50 -4.12
N THR A 190 17.79 -5.80 -3.07
CA THR A 190 17.71 -6.24 -1.68
C THR A 190 17.05 -5.17 -0.78
N GLY A 191 16.16 -4.36 -1.35
CA GLY A 191 15.24 -3.52 -0.57
C GLY A 191 14.17 -4.35 0.14
N SER A 192 13.16 -3.70 0.72
CA SER A 192 12.08 -4.38 1.47
C SER A 192 11.46 -5.55 0.69
N THR A 193 11.10 -5.35 -0.58
CA THR A 193 10.59 -6.42 -1.46
C THR A 193 11.54 -7.60 -1.63
N GLY A 194 12.84 -7.33 -1.82
CA GLY A 194 13.84 -8.40 -1.95
C GLY A 194 14.00 -9.19 -0.66
N ILE A 195 14.00 -8.50 0.49
CA ILE A 195 14.07 -9.11 1.83
C ILE A 195 12.86 -10.00 2.08
N GLN A 196 11.65 -9.56 1.69
CA GLN A 196 10.43 -10.35 1.83
C GLN A 196 10.39 -11.58 0.91
N ALA A 197 10.80 -11.43 -0.34
CA ALA A 197 10.72 -12.49 -1.35
C ALA A 197 11.80 -13.57 -1.20
N THR A 198 13.02 -13.16 -0.82
CA THR A 198 14.19 -14.06 -0.70
C THR A 198 13.92 -15.34 0.10
N PRO A 199 13.44 -15.31 1.36
CA PRO A 199 13.27 -16.53 2.14
C PRO A 199 12.20 -17.46 1.57
N VAL A 200 11.15 -16.92 0.95
CA VAL A 200 10.08 -17.73 0.37
C VAL A 200 10.54 -18.40 -0.92
N ILE A 201 11.22 -17.66 -1.80
CA ILE A 201 11.79 -18.21 -3.04
C ILE A 201 12.89 -19.22 -2.73
N ALA A 202 13.75 -18.94 -1.74
CA ALA A 202 14.83 -19.85 -1.34
C ALA A 202 14.33 -21.19 -0.78
N ALA A 203 13.13 -21.20 -0.16
CA ALA A 203 12.53 -22.41 0.37
C ALA A 203 11.98 -23.35 -0.72
N GLU A 204 11.73 -22.83 -1.93
CA GLU A 204 11.09 -23.57 -3.03
C GLU A 204 12.05 -23.86 -4.20
N ALA A 205 12.94 -22.91 -4.51
CA ALA A 205 13.89 -23.02 -5.61
C ALA A 205 15.01 -24.05 -5.33
N ASP A 206 15.52 -24.69 -6.38
CA ASP A 206 16.69 -25.58 -6.28
C ASP A 206 17.97 -24.79 -5.95
N HIS A 207 18.08 -23.57 -6.48
CA HIS A 207 19.18 -22.66 -6.17
C HIS A 207 18.76 -21.21 -6.34
N LEU A 208 19.05 -20.35 -5.35
CA LEU A 208 18.81 -18.90 -5.41
C LEU A 208 20.13 -18.13 -5.45
N THR A 209 20.31 -17.26 -6.44
CA THR A 209 21.41 -16.29 -6.53
C THR A 209 20.89 -14.87 -6.32
N ILE A 210 21.46 -14.14 -5.35
CA ILE A 210 21.03 -12.78 -5.01
C ILE A 210 22.05 -11.78 -5.56
N PHE A 211 21.59 -10.85 -6.39
CA PHE A 211 22.38 -9.74 -6.93
C PHE A 211 22.14 -8.49 -6.07
N GLN A 212 22.96 -8.33 -5.03
CA GLN A 212 22.92 -7.21 -4.10
C GLN A 212 23.86 -6.10 -4.56
N ARG A 213 23.33 -4.90 -4.80
CA ARG A 213 24.15 -3.70 -5.05
C ARG A 213 24.60 -3.05 -3.75
N THR A 214 23.67 -2.84 -2.82
CA THR A 214 23.92 -2.18 -1.53
C THR A 214 23.22 -2.99 -0.44
N PRO A 215 23.94 -3.49 0.59
CA PRO A 215 23.31 -4.12 1.74
C PRO A 215 22.48 -3.11 2.54
N ASN A 216 21.36 -3.56 3.10
CA ASN A 216 20.50 -2.77 3.98
C ASN A 216 20.50 -3.38 5.39
N PHE A 217 20.20 -2.55 6.39
CA PHE A 217 19.86 -3.04 7.72
C PHE A 217 18.42 -3.58 7.72
N SER A 218 18.19 -4.68 8.44
CA SER A 218 16.88 -5.28 8.61
C SER A 218 16.69 -5.67 10.06
N ILE A 219 15.54 -5.31 10.62
CA ILE A 219 15.11 -5.72 11.97
C ILE A 219 14.07 -6.84 11.82
N PRO A 220 14.02 -7.83 12.73
CA PRO A 220 12.98 -8.83 12.71
C PRO A 220 11.60 -8.18 12.81
N ALA A 221 10.66 -8.59 11.96
CA ALA A 221 9.27 -8.16 12.08
C ALA A 221 8.58 -8.77 13.31
N ARG A 222 9.07 -9.93 13.81
CA ARG A 222 8.42 -10.70 14.89
C ARG A 222 6.94 -10.93 14.62
N ASN A 223 6.62 -11.25 13.36
CA ASN A 223 5.27 -11.53 12.96
C ASN A 223 4.79 -12.85 13.61
N ALA A 224 3.60 -12.81 14.18
CA ALA A 224 2.96 -13.95 14.83
C ALA A 224 1.44 -13.87 14.59
N PRO A 225 0.71 -14.99 14.74
CA PRO A 225 -0.74 -14.96 14.83
C PRO A 225 -1.19 -13.99 15.93
N LEU A 226 -2.27 -13.25 15.68
CA LEU A 226 -2.89 -12.45 16.73
C LEU A 226 -3.75 -13.35 17.60
N ASP A 227 -3.34 -13.54 18.86
CA ASP A 227 -4.16 -14.26 19.82
C ASP A 227 -5.42 -13.47 20.17
N ALA A 228 -6.40 -14.18 20.75
CA ALA A 228 -7.71 -13.61 21.05
C ALA A 228 -7.68 -12.51 22.12
N GLU A 229 -6.72 -12.56 23.05
CA GLU A 229 -6.57 -11.57 24.12
C GLU A 229 -6.04 -10.25 23.56
N THR A 230 -4.93 -10.31 22.83
CA THR A 230 -4.34 -9.18 22.11
C THR A 230 -5.35 -8.56 21.15
N ALA A 231 -6.08 -9.38 20.38
CA ALA A 231 -7.10 -8.88 19.46
C ALA A 231 -8.26 -8.18 20.19
N ALA A 232 -8.68 -8.69 21.35
CA ALA A 232 -9.72 -8.07 22.17
C ALA A 232 -9.25 -6.74 22.78
N GLU A 233 -8.01 -6.68 23.26
CA GLU A 233 -7.40 -5.46 23.80
C GLU A 233 -7.30 -4.37 22.73
N ILE A 234 -6.79 -4.70 21.53
CA ILE A 234 -6.76 -3.79 20.39
C ILE A 234 -8.17 -3.27 20.08
N LYS A 235 -9.17 -4.16 20.05
CA LYS A 235 -10.55 -3.80 19.75
C LYS A 235 -11.16 -2.88 20.80
N ALA A 236 -10.87 -3.11 22.08
CA ALA A 236 -11.32 -2.25 23.18
C ALA A 236 -10.70 -0.84 23.10
N ASN A 237 -9.47 -0.73 22.58
CA ASN A 237 -8.68 0.50 22.59
C ASN A 237 -8.53 1.18 21.22
N TYR A 238 -9.27 0.75 20.19
CA TYR A 238 -9.13 1.26 18.82
C TYR A 238 -9.17 2.79 18.74
N ALA A 239 -10.11 3.43 19.44
CA ALA A 239 -10.26 4.88 19.42
C ALA A 239 -8.99 5.62 19.88
N GLU A 240 -8.38 5.15 20.98
CA GLU A 240 -7.14 5.69 21.51
C GLU A 240 -5.96 5.42 20.57
N ILE A 241 -5.83 4.20 20.06
CA ILE A 241 -4.80 3.83 19.08
C ILE A 241 -4.87 4.76 17.86
N ARG A 242 -6.07 5.00 17.32
CA ARG A 242 -6.26 5.89 16.17
C ARG A 242 -5.97 7.35 16.50
N GLN A 243 -6.27 7.80 17.72
CA GLN A 243 -5.90 9.13 18.17
C GLN A 243 -4.37 9.28 18.17
N ARG A 244 -3.65 8.33 18.77
CA ARG A 244 -2.18 8.32 18.77
C ARG A 244 -1.60 8.32 17.36
N CYS A 245 -2.16 7.52 16.44
CA CYS A 245 -1.73 7.52 15.04
C CYS A 245 -1.88 8.90 14.38
N ARG A 246 -2.94 9.66 14.70
CA ARG A 246 -3.17 11.01 14.13
C ARG A 246 -2.28 12.08 14.73
N GLU A 247 -1.89 11.90 15.99
CA GLU A 247 -1.06 12.85 16.74
C GLU A 247 0.44 12.60 16.52
N SER A 248 0.83 11.41 16.03
CA SER A 248 2.23 11.09 15.74
C SER A 248 2.69 11.60 14.37
N GLY A 249 3.98 11.93 14.27
CA GLY A 249 4.57 12.48 13.04
C GLY A 249 4.65 11.49 11.87
N ASN A 250 4.57 10.19 12.13
CA ASN A 250 4.76 9.13 11.15
C ASN A 250 3.50 8.24 10.96
N GLY A 251 2.40 8.51 11.68
CA GLY A 251 1.16 7.76 11.57
C GLY A 251 1.12 6.47 12.40
N PHE A 252 2.17 6.17 13.17
CA PHE A 252 2.24 4.97 14.03
C PHE A 252 1.83 5.31 15.47
N PRO A 253 1.18 4.39 16.21
CA PRO A 253 0.79 4.60 17.60
C PRO A 253 1.96 4.31 18.57
N PHE A 254 3.17 4.73 18.22
CA PHE A 254 4.37 4.51 19.04
C PHE A 254 4.50 5.59 20.12
N GLU A 255 5.34 5.33 21.11
CA GLU A 255 5.72 6.33 22.10
C GLU A 255 6.71 7.34 21.51
N ILE A 256 6.59 8.60 21.93
CA ILE A 256 7.56 9.63 21.58
C ILE A 256 8.72 9.52 22.56
N ILE A 257 9.90 9.17 22.05
CA ILE A 257 11.12 9.06 22.85
C ILE A 257 11.96 10.31 22.66
N GLU A 258 12.35 10.96 23.76
CA GLU A 258 13.23 12.14 23.74
C GLU A 258 14.69 11.81 24.04
N ARG A 259 14.96 10.64 24.64
CA ARG A 259 16.29 10.19 25.05
C ARG A 259 17.26 10.10 23.87
N LEU A 260 18.46 10.64 24.04
CA LEU A 260 19.57 10.54 23.08
C LEU A 260 20.40 9.28 23.34
N ALA A 261 20.94 8.68 22.28
CA ALA A 261 21.83 7.53 22.37
C ALA A 261 23.13 7.86 23.13
N SER A 262 23.59 9.11 23.05
CA SER A 262 24.78 9.61 23.76
C SER A 262 24.60 9.77 25.26
N ASP A 263 23.35 9.84 25.74
CA ASP A 263 23.06 10.15 27.14
C ASP A 263 23.07 8.90 28.03
N VAL A 264 23.21 7.72 27.43
CA VAL A 264 23.21 6.42 28.12
C VAL A 264 24.51 5.66 27.95
N SER A 265 24.82 4.81 28.92
CA SER A 265 25.95 3.88 28.85
C SER A 265 25.79 2.90 27.69
N ASP A 266 26.89 2.34 27.19
CA ASP A 266 26.84 1.32 26.13
C ASP A 266 26.06 0.07 26.56
N GLU A 267 26.13 -0.30 27.85
CA GLU A 267 25.37 -1.43 28.42
C GLU A 267 23.86 -1.16 28.38
N GLU A 268 23.44 0.02 28.82
CA GLU A 268 22.03 0.44 28.76
C GLU A 268 21.54 0.56 27.32
N ARG A 269 22.35 1.12 26.43
CA ARG A 269 22.03 1.24 25.00
C ARG A 269 21.78 -0.12 24.36
N ASN A 270 22.66 -1.09 24.61
CA ASN A 270 22.51 -2.45 24.12
C ASN A 270 21.28 -3.14 24.72
N SER A 271 21.00 -2.94 26.01
CA SER A 271 19.80 -3.50 26.64
C SER A 271 18.52 -2.95 26.01
N ILE A 272 18.48 -1.65 25.65
CA ILE A 272 17.35 -1.03 24.96
C ILE A 272 17.18 -1.61 23.56
N TYR A 273 18.28 -1.70 22.79
CA TYR A 273 18.23 -2.29 21.46
C TYR A 273 17.76 -3.74 21.49
N GLU A 274 18.26 -4.56 22.42
CA GLU A 274 17.86 -5.97 22.54
C GLU A 274 16.37 -6.11 22.86
N ALA A 275 15.86 -5.34 23.82
CA ALA A 275 14.44 -5.33 24.15
C ALA A 275 13.56 -4.97 22.94
N LEU A 276 13.94 -3.96 22.17
CA LEU A 276 13.21 -3.55 20.96
C LEU A 276 13.41 -4.52 19.79
N TRP A 277 14.54 -5.22 19.73
CA TRP A 277 14.81 -6.26 18.74
C TRP A 277 13.93 -7.51 18.93
N GLU A 278 13.68 -7.87 20.20
CA GLU A 278 12.74 -8.94 20.54
C GLU A 278 11.28 -8.55 20.28
N GLN A 279 10.94 -7.26 20.40
CA GLN A 279 9.63 -6.75 19.99
C GLN A 279 9.50 -6.66 18.46
N GLY A 280 10.54 -6.21 17.76
CA GLY A 280 10.57 -6.12 16.30
C GLY A 280 9.76 -4.98 15.68
N GLY A 281 9.90 -4.85 14.36
CA GLY A 281 9.23 -3.82 13.55
C GLY A 281 9.82 -2.41 13.72
N PHE A 282 9.07 -1.40 13.29
CA PHE A 282 9.53 0.00 13.31
C PHE A 282 9.72 0.59 14.71
N ARG A 283 9.22 -0.07 15.76
CA ARG A 283 9.47 0.29 17.16
C ARG A 283 10.96 0.39 17.47
N PHE A 284 11.79 -0.46 16.86
CA PHE A 284 13.24 -0.37 17.03
C PHE A 284 13.80 1.00 16.65
N LEU A 285 13.31 1.58 15.55
CA LEU A 285 13.75 2.89 15.08
C LEU A 285 13.08 4.01 15.86
N ALA A 286 11.77 3.90 16.11
CA ALA A 286 10.97 4.98 16.68
C ALA A 286 11.12 5.11 18.21
N GLU A 287 11.32 3.99 18.91
CA GLU A 287 11.26 3.92 20.38
C GLU A 287 12.63 3.66 21.04
N SER A 288 13.73 3.62 20.26
CA SER A 288 15.08 3.47 20.83
C SER A 288 15.62 4.81 21.34
N PHE A 289 15.92 5.72 20.42
CA PHE A 289 16.53 7.02 20.68
C PHE A 289 16.06 8.07 19.67
N SER A 290 16.00 9.33 20.08
CA SER A 290 15.52 10.46 19.27
C SER A 290 16.53 10.91 18.20
N ASP A 291 17.79 10.48 18.30
CA ASP A 291 18.93 10.88 17.46
C ASP A 291 19.50 9.74 16.60
N LEU A 292 18.70 8.69 16.35
CA LEU A 292 19.17 7.53 15.58
C LEU A 292 19.24 7.78 14.05
N VAL A 293 18.55 8.82 13.54
CA VAL A 293 18.48 9.18 12.10
C VAL A 293 18.53 10.69 11.91
#